data_AF-A0A7W7YFH0-F1
#
_entry.id   AF-A0A7W7YFH0-F1
#
_cell.length_a   1.000
_cell.length_b   1.000
_cell.length_c   1.000
_cell.angle_alpha   90.00
_cell.angle_beta   90.00
_cell.angle_gamma   90.00
#
_symmetry.space_group_name_H-M   'P 1'
#
loop_
_entity.id
_entity.type
_entity.pdbx_description
1 polymer ?
#
loop_
_entity_poly.entity_id
_entity_poly.type
_entity_poly.pdbx_seq_one_letter_code
_entity_poly.pdbx_strand_id
1 'polypeptide(L)'
;MTAGISRQHAEMQMARMGVVRARQLAEAGIAVAVHPMIKAGDPLLRRKVSEVEAFEAQLTTEERRLNLNALLTDDKLPILERILMSWGFPITDAQDIAASLMDWKDPDDLKRRPGSAERLDYEFAGRSGLPLNRPFTSLDEVELVARMDEVRAAKPDWRTWFTLRGSGQLDINTAPAEIIAAVTGASLENATMMVNTRNGLDGLPQTQDDMPYQTIEAATSMLGIAAAVAANPGLLQMLTLQGSTRHIESIGQAGEVRCGIGVVLTMNGGAPRIAEWSEFPVKGPEKP
;
A
#
# COMPACT_ATOMS: atom_id res chain seq x y z
N MET A 1 -27.49 6.42 43.53
CA MET A 1 -26.82 7.20 42.45
C MET A 1 -25.29 7.15 42.53
N THR A 2 -24.68 7.20 43.72
CA THR A 2 -23.21 7.18 43.91
C THR A 2 -22.50 5.89 43.44
N ALA A 3 -23.08 4.71 43.65
CA ALA A 3 -22.47 3.44 43.22
C ALA A 3 -22.41 3.27 41.68
N GLY A 4 -23.35 3.86 40.93
CA GLY A 4 -23.35 3.84 39.46
C GLY A 4 -22.24 4.72 38.87
N ILE A 5 -21.97 5.86 39.51
CA ILE A 5 -20.91 6.80 39.10
C ILE A 5 -19.52 6.20 39.36
N SER A 6 -19.31 5.53 40.50
CA SER A 6 -18.03 4.85 40.80
C SER A 6 -17.73 3.70 39.84
N ARG A 7 -18.76 2.94 39.43
CA ARG A 7 -18.60 1.85 38.46
C ARG A 7 -18.25 2.38 37.07
N GLN A 8 -18.96 3.41 36.59
CA GLN A 8 -18.63 4.06 35.31
C GLN A 8 -17.22 4.64 35.30
N HIS A 9 -16.78 5.24 36.40
CA HIS A 9 -15.42 5.77 36.50
C HIS A 9 -14.36 4.66 36.45
N ALA A 10 -14.59 3.54 37.14
CA ALA A 10 -13.69 2.38 37.09
C ALA A 10 -13.62 1.76 35.68
N GLU A 11 -14.76 1.58 35.01
CA GLU A 11 -14.84 1.09 33.62
C GLU A 11 -14.08 2.02 32.66
N MET A 12 -14.22 3.35 32.82
CA MET A 12 -13.51 4.32 32.00
C MET A 12 -11.99 4.29 32.23
N GLN A 13 -11.53 4.10 33.48
CA GLN A 13 -10.11 3.96 33.79
C GLN A 13 -9.53 2.67 33.22
N MET A 14 -10.26 1.54 33.34
CA MET A 14 -9.85 0.27 32.75
C MET A 14 -9.77 0.35 31.22
N ALA A 15 -10.73 0.99 30.56
CA ALA A 15 -10.71 1.20 29.12
C ALA A 15 -9.49 2.03 28.69
N ARG A 16 -9.18 3.12 29.40
CA ARG A 16 -7.97 3.93 29.14
C ARG A 16 -6.69 3.14 29.31
N MET A 17 -6.58 2.34 30.38
CA MET A 17 -5.44 1.47 30.60
C MET A 17 -5.31 0.41 29.50
N GLY A 18 -6.43 -0.16 29.04
CA GLY A 18 -6.48 -1.10 27.93
C GLY A 18 -5.96 -0.50 26.62
N VAL A 19 -6.33 0.74 26.28
CA VAL A 19 -5.82 1.44 25.09
C VAL A 19 -4.31 1.64 25.17
N VAL A 20 -3.80 2.15 26.28
CA VAL A 20 -2.35 2.35 26.47
C VAL A 20 -1.61 1.02 26.38
N ARG A 21 -2.14 -0.04 26.97
CA ARG A 21 -1.54 -1.36 26.96
C ARG A 21 -1.54 -1.99 25.57
N ALA A 22 -2.65 -1.91 24.83
CA ALA A 22 -2.74 -2.39 23.45
C ALA A 22 -1.73 -1.66 22.56
N ARG A 23 -1.57 -0.34 22.72
CA ARG A 23 -0.55 0.44 22.01
C ARG A 23 0.87 -0.03 22.33
N GLN A 24 1.20 -0.22 23.61
CA GLN A 24 2.52 -0.73 24.01
C GLN A 24 2.84 -2.10 23.39
N LEU A 25 1.84 -2.98 23.27
CA LEU A 25 1.99 -4.27 22.64
C LEU A 25 2.20 -4.15 21.12
N ALA A 26 1.50 -3.23 20.45
CA ALA A 26 1.75 -2.93 19.04
C ALA A 26 3.18 -2.38 18.85
N GLU A 27 3.62 -1.44 19.70
CA GLU A 27 4.99 -0.90 19.67
C GLU A 27 6.04 -2.00 19.91
N ALA A 28 5.75 -2.98 20.76
CA ALA A 28 6.62 -4.15 20.96
C ALA A 28 6.73 -5.01 19.68
N GLY A 29 5.62 -5.22 18.97
CA GLY A 29 5.62 -5.92 17.68
C GLY A 29 6.43 -5.18 16.61
N ILE A 30 6.30 -3.85 16.54
CA ILE A 30 7.17 -3.01 15.70
C ILE A 30 8.65 -3.22 16.07
N ALA A 31 8.99 -3.14 17.35
CA ALA A 31 10.38 -3.28 17.81
C ALA A 31 11.00 -4.63 17.42
N VAL A 32 10.22 -5.72 17.47
CA VAL A 32 10.66 -7.03 16.99
C VAL A 32 10.86 -7.00 15.47
N ALA A 33 9.87 -6.53 14.71
CA ALA A 33 9.89 -6.55 13.25
C ALA A 33 10.99 -5.66 12.62
N VAL A 34 11.44 -4.62 13.32
CA VAL A 34 12.56 -3.76 12.88
C VAL A 34 13.90 -4.50 12.87
N HIS A 35 14.03 -5.56 13.67
CA HIS A 35 15.31 -6.24 13.82
C HIS A 35 15.78 -6.84 12.47
N PRO A 36 17.06 -6.66 12.07
CA PRO A 36 17.53 -7.04 10.73
C PRO A 36 17.39 -8.53 10.40
N MET A 37 17.48 -9.40 11.40
CA MET A 37 17.38 -10.85 11.24
C MET A 37 15.94 -11.37 11.15
N ILE A 38 14.94 -10.56 11.52
CA ILE A 38 13.54 -10.96 11.44
C ILE A 38 13.10 -10.89 9.98
N LYS A 39 12.44 -11.96 9.55
CA LYS A 39 11.88 -12.13 8.20
C LYS A 39 10.36 -12.14 8.26
N ALA A 40 9.72 -11.97 7.11
CA ALA A 40 8.28 -12.23 6.99
C ALA A 40 7.98 -13.68 7.42
N GLY A 41 6.85 -13.89 8.10
CA GLY A 41 6.46 -15.21 8.62
C GLY A 41 7.22 -15.70 9.85
N ASP A 42 8.19 -14.95 10.37
CA ASP A 42 8.94 -15.34 11.56
C ASP A 42 8.00 -15.49 12.78
N PRO A 43 8.03 -16.62 13.51
CA PRO A 43 7.19 -16.83 14.69
C PRO A 43 7.31 -15.74 15.76
N LEU A 44 8.46 -15.05 15.86
CA LEU A 44 8.67 -13.96 16.81
C LEU A 44 7.81 -12.73 16.53
N LEU A 45 7.28 -12.59 15.32
CA LEU A 45 6.31 -11.54 14.97
C LEU A 45 4.96 -11.73 15.66
N ARG A 46 4.71 -12.90 16.25
CA ARG A 46 3.47 -13.22 16.98
C ARG A 46 3.81 -13.61 18.41
N ARG A 47 3.24 -12.91 19.39
CA ARG A 47 3.45 -13.26 20.80
C ARG A 47 2.18 -13.08 21.61
N LYS A 48 1.75 -14.17 22.24
CA LYS A 48 0.72 -14.18 23.29
C LYS A 48 1.40 -13.98 24.64
N VAL A 49 1.15 -12.84 25.30
CA VAL A 49 1.70 -12.50 26.62
C VAL A 49 0.83 -13.08 27.72
N SER A 50 -0.49 -13.08 27.52
CA SER A 50 -1.48 -13.75 28.37
C SER A 50 -2.72 -14.13 27.53
N GLU A 51 -3.76 -14.69 28.15
CA GLU A 51 -5.03 -14.97 27.47
C GLU A 51 -5.69 -13.75 26.84
N VAL A 52 -5.42 -12.55 27.37
CA VAL A 52 -6.04 -11.30 26.94
C VAL A 52 -5.04 -10.28 26.39
N GLU A 53 -3.75 -10.61 26.38
CA GLU A 53 -2.69 -9.72 25.89
C GLU A 53 -1.86 -10.41 24.81
N ALA A 54 -1.76 -9.78 23.65
CA ALA A 54 -0.94 -10.29 22.56
C ALA A 54 -0.48 -9.15 21.64
N PHE A 55 0.51 -9.45 20.80
CA PHE A 55 0.75 -8.69 19.58
C PHE A 55 0.93 -9.63 18.39
N GLU A 56 0.59 -9.13 17.22
CA GLU A 56 0.91 -9.71 15.93
C GLU A 56 1.48 -8.60 15.04
N ALA A 57 2.58 -8.90 14.35
CA ALA A 57 3.20 -8.00 13.41
C ALA A 57 3.33 -8.67 12.04
N GLN A 58 3.17 -7.87 10.99
CA GLN A 58 3.38 -8.27 9.60
C GLN A 58 4.52 -7.44 9.04
N LEU A 59 5.50 -8.10 8.44
CA LEU A 59 6.64 -7.48 7.78
C LEU A 59 6.55 -7.67 6.26
N THR A 60 6.29 -6.58 5.54
CA THR A 60 6.24 -6.53 4.07
C THR A 60 7.21 -5.49 3.53
N THR A 61 7.05 -5.15 2.24
CA THR A 61 7.73 -4.06 1.57
C THR A 61 6.70 -3.01 1.13
N GLU A 62 7.11 -1.75 1.13
CA GLU A 62 6.28 -0.65 0.62
C GLU A 62 6.08 -0.75 -0.89
N GLU A 63 7.05 -1.37 -1.58
CA GLU A 63 7.01 -1.77 -2.98
C GLU A 63 5.91 -2.81 -3.30
N ARG A 64 5.10 -3.26 -2.33
CA ARG A 64 3.83 -3.96 -2.60
C ARG A 64 2.77 -3.05 -3.25
N ARG A 65 2.93 -1.74 -3.07
CA ARG A 65 2.11 -0.66 -3.64
C ARG A 65 2.89 0.09 -4.71
N LEU A 66 2.18 0.88 -5.51
CA LEU A 66 2.73 1.65 -6.61
C LEU A 66 3.13 3.04 -6.15
N ASN A 67 4.40 3.40 -6.29
CA ASN A 67 4.83 4.77 -6.07
C ASN A 67 4.27 5.66 -7.20
N LEU A 68 3.27 6.48 -6.90
CA LEU A 68 2.58 7.28 -7.89
C LEU A 68 3.53 8.27 -8.58
N ASN A 69 4.36 9.00 -7.82
CA ASN A 69 5.32 9.94 -8.38
C ASN A 69 6.32 9.28 -9.36
N ALA A 70 6.67 8.01 -9.12
CA ALA A 70 7.57 7.22 -9.95
C ALA A 70 6.88 6.58 -11.18
N LEU A 71 5.54 6.51 -11.20
CA LEU A 71 4.73 6.13 -12.36
C LEU A 71 4.42 7.31 -13.29
N LEU A 72 4.47 8.54 -12.77
CA LEU A 72 4.18 9.76 -13.52
C LEU A 72 5.38 10.18 -14.38
N THR A 73 5.63 9.37 -15.40
CA THR A 73 6.63 9.56 -16.46
C THR A 73 6.05 9.05 -17.79
N ASP A 74 6.49 9.60 -18.92
CA ASP A 74 5.91 9.25 -20.22
C ASP A 74 6.08 7.76 -20.57
N ASP A 75 7.17 7.12 -20.11
CA ASP A 75 7.44 5.68 -20.32
C ASP A 75 6.50 4.77 -19.51
N LYS A 76 5.99 5.23 -18.37
CA LYS A 76 5.15 4.44 -17.45
C LYS A 76 3.68 4.85 -17.47
N LEU A 77 3.33 5.96 -18.13
CA LEU A 77 1.95 6.41 -18.25
C LEU A 77 0.99 5.33 -18.77
N PRO A 78 1.34 4.48 -19.77
CA PRO A 78 0.47 3.39 -20.22
C PRO A 78 0.10 2.37 -19.13
N ILE A 79 0.89 2.29 -18.05
CA ILE A 79 0.62 1.40 -16.92
C ILE A 79 -0.47 2.01 -16.04
N LEU A 80 -0.41 3.31 -15.78
CA LEU A 80 -1.44 4.02 -15.05
C LEU A 80 -2.78 3.97 -15.80
N GLU A 81 -2.74 4.14 -17.13
CA GLU A 81 -3.90 3.95 -18.01
C GLU A 81 -4.49 2.53 -17.87
N ARG A 82 -3.65 1.49 -17.91
CA ARG A 82 -4.10 0.09 -17.75
C ARG A 82 -4.66 -0.18 -16.35
N ILE A 83 -4.11 0.43 -15.30
CA ILE A 83 -4.65 0.34 -13.95
C ILE A 83 -6.06 0.94 -13.91
N LEU A 84 -6.25 2.15 -14.43
CA LEU A 84 -7.56 2.80 -14.50
C LEU A 84 -8.55 1.97 -15.34
N MET A 85 -8.13 1.42 -16.48
CA MET A 85 -8.96 0.52 -17.28
C MET A 85 -9.36 -0.74 -16.50
N SER A 86 -8.47 -1.28 -15.65
CA SER A 86 -8.78 -2.44 -14.81
C SER A 86 -9.82 -2.14 -13.72
N TRP A 87 -10.02 -0.86 -13.37
CA TRP A 87 -11.10 -0.40 -12.50
C TRP A 87 -12.39 -0.06 -13.26
N GLY A 88 -12.44 -0.30 -14.57
CA GLY A 88 -13.64 -0.15 -15.40
C GLY A 88 -13.73 1.14 -16.20
N PHE A 89 -12.69 1.98 -16.19
CA PHE A 89 -12.68 3.19 -17.01
C PHE A 89 -12.53 2.86 -18.51
N PRO A 90 -13.32 3.49 -19.40
CA PRO A 90 -13.04 3.48 -20.84
C PRO A 90 -11.64 4.01 -21.14
N ILE A 91 -11.05 3.58 -22.26
CA ILE A 91 -9.68 3.94 -22.64
C ILE A 91 -9.45 5.47 -22.68
N THR A 92 -10.42 6.23 -23.19
CA THR A 92 -10.32 7.70 -23.27
C THR A 92 -10.30 8.34 -21.89
N ASP A 93 -11.15 7.87 -20.97
CA ASP A 93 -11.20 8.39 -19.60
C ASP A 93 -9.96 8.01 -18.81
N ALA A 94 -9.50 6.77 -18.94
CA ALA A 94 -8.25 6.33 -18.34
C ALA A 94 -7.06 7.19 -18.78
N GLN A 95 -7.00 7.53 -20.08
CA GLN A 95 -5.96 8.41 -20.62
C GLN A 95 -6.07 9.85 -20.12
N ASP A 96 -7.28 10.40 -20.06
CA ASP A 96 -7.50 11.78 -19.62
C ASP A 96 -7.23 11.96 -18.10
N ILE A 97 -7.59 10.96 -17.28
CA ILE A 97 -7.27 10.93 -15.85
C ILE A 97 -5.75 10.78 -15.63
N ALA A 98 -5.10 9.85 -16.34
CA ALA A 98 -3.65 9.67 -16.26
C ALA A 98 -2.90 10.94 -16.69
N ALA A 99 -3.37 11.60 -17.76
CA ALA A 99 -2.84 12.90 -18.20
C ALA A 99 -3.05 13.99 -17.15
N SER A 100 -4.21 14.06 -16.49
CA SER A 100 -4.46 15.02 -15.40
C SER A 100 -3.50 14.86 -14.22
N LEU A 101 -3.11 13.61 -13.91
CA LEU A 101 -2.11 13.33 -12.88
C LEU A 101 -0.69 13.74 -13.30
N MET A 102 -0.39 13.74 -14.60
CA MET A 102 0.88 14.24 -15.15
C MET A 102 0.93 15.78 -15.15
N ASP A 103 -0.11 16.43 -15.68
CA ASP A 103 -0.32 17.89 -15.69
C ASP A 103 -0.26 18.48 -14.26
N TRP A 104 -0.67 17.71 -13.24
CA TRP A 104 -0.52 18.16 -11.86
C TRP A 104 0.94 18.41 -11.43
N LYS A 105 1.87 17.63 -11.98
CA LYS A 105 3.26 17.54 -11.52
C LYS A 105 4.20 18.40 -12.36
N ASP A 106 3.93 18.58 -13.64
CA ASP A 106 4.84 19.28 -14.55
C ASP A 106 4.74 20.81 -14.41
N PRO A 107 5.77 21.55 -14.86
CA PRO A 107 5.88 22.98 -14.55
C PRO A 107 5.19 23.90 -15.54
N ASP A 108 4.71 23.39 -16.67
CA ASP A 108 4.02 24.18 -17.68
C ASP A 108 2.50 24.21 -17.46
N ASP A 109 1.78 25.02 -18.24
CA ASP A 109 0.32 25.16 -18.16
C ASP A 109 -0.35 24.52 -19.41
N LEU A 110 0.29 23.53 -20.04
CA LEU A 110 -0.20 22.91 -21.27
C LEU A 110 -0.84 21.56 -21.01
N LYS A 111 -2.14 21.48 -21.25
CA LYS A 111 -2.88 20.24 -21.16
C LYS A 111 -2.28 19.17 -22.06
N ARG A 112 -1.88 18.03 -21.48
CA ARG A 112 -1.46 16.86 -22.26
C ARG A 112 -2.58 16.28 -23.11
N ARG A 113 -3.84 16.41 -22.66
CA ARG A 113 -5.01 15.93 -23.38
C ARG A 113 -6.19 16.89 -23.27
N PRO A 114 -7.14 16.87 -24.22
CA PRO A 114 -8.33 17.71 -24.14
C PRO A 114 -9.11 17.53 -22.82
N GLY A 115 -9.19 16.29 -22.32
CA GLY A 115 -9.88 15.94 -21.08
C GLY A 115 -9.02 15.98 -19.81
N SER A 116 -7.74 16.38 -19.88
CA SER A 116 -6.93 16.60 -18.68
C SER A 116 -7.27 17.94 -18.02
N ALA A 117 -6.49 18.41 -17.03
CA ALA A 117 -6.79 19.67 -16.34
C ALA A 117 -5.53 20.43 -15.99
N GLU A 118 -5.52 21.70 -16.38
CA GLU A 118 -4.48 22.67 -16.09
C GLU A 118 -5.01 23.87 -15.31
N ARG A 119 -4.13 24.83 -15.01
CA ARG A 119 -4.45 26.02 -14.21
C ARG A 119 -5.80 26.68 -14.58
N LEU A 120 -6.07 26.87 -15.87
CA LEU A 120 -7.32 27.48 -16.33
C LEU A 120 -8.56 26.62 -16.04
N ASP A 121 -8.45 25.29 -16.13
CA ASP A 121 -9.56 24.38 -15.80
C ASP A 121 -9.88 24.42 -14.30
N TYR A 122 -8.84 24.45 -13.44
CA TYR A 122 -9.03 24.58 -12.00
C TYR A 122 -9.59 25.96 -11.60
N GLU A 123 -9.09 27.05 -12.20
CA GLU A 123 -9.63 28.40 -12.00
C GLU A 123 -11.11 28.48 -12.37
N PHE A 124 -11.50 27.91 -13.51
CA PHE A 124 -12.91 27.85 -13.95
C PHE A 124 -13.78 27.03 -13.00
N ALA A 125 -13.23 25.97 -12.41
CA ALA A 125 -13.88 25.17 -11.37
C ALA A 125 -13.88 25.83 -9.97
N GLY A 126 -13.42 27.08 -9.85
CA GLY A 126 -13.36 27.83 -8.59
C GLY A 126 -12.26 27.36 -7.63
N ARG A 127 -11.27 26.61 -8.13
CA ARG A 127 -10.12 26.10 -7.37
C ARG A 127 -8.85 26.86 -7.75
N SER A 128 -8.65 28.03 -7.14
CA SER A 128 -7.48 28.86 -7.41
C SER A 128 -6.19 28.25 -6.85
N GLY A 129 -5.07 28.42 -7.56
CA GLY A 129 -3.74 27.98 -7.11
C GLY A 129 -3.42 26.50 -7.36
N LEU A 130 -4.20 25.85 -8.24
CA LEU A 130 -3.96 24.49 -8.73
C LEU A 130 -3.70 24.53 -10.25
N PRO A 131 -2.96 23.57 -10.84
CA PRO A 131 -2.23 22.52 -10.14
C PRO A 131 -1.03 23.07 -9.33
N LEU A 132 -0.40 22.22 -8.53
CA LEU A 132 0.74 22.63 -7.68
C LEU A 132 2.09 22.60 -8.42
N ASN A 133 2.11 22.06 -9.65
CA ASN A 133 3.26 22.01 -10.55
C ASN A 133 4.51 21.42 -9.89
N ARG A 134 4.28 20.36 -9.09
CA ARG A 134 5.32 19.62 -8.36
C ARG A 134 4.86 18.18 -8.07
N PRO A 135 5.79 17.26 -7.75
CA PRO A 135 5.44 15.94 -7.26
C PRO A 135 4.48 15.99 -6.05
N PHE A 136 3.64 14.97 -5.92
CA PHE A 136 2.73 14.80 -4.79
C PHE A 136 3.51 14.64 -3.49
N THR A 137 3.04 15.29 -2.42
CA THR A 137 3.59 15.13 -1.07
C THR A 137 2.68 14.32 -0.15
N SER A 138 1.40 14.16 -0.50
CA SER A 138 0.44 13.30 0.18
C SER A 138 -0.56 12.69 -0.80
N LEU A 139 -1.20 11.58 -0.44
CA LEU A 139 -2.30 11.01 -1.23
C LEU A 139 -3.58 11.88 -1.16
N ASP A 140 -3.68 12.78 -0.19
CA ASP A 140 -4.79 13.74 -0.11
C ASP A 140 -4.67 14.84 -1.16
N GLU A 141 -3.45 15.20 -1.59
CA GLU A 141 -3.25 16.08 -2.75
C GLU A 141 -3.74 15.43 -4.05
N VAL A 142 -3.58 14.11 -4.19
CA VAL A 142 -4.06 13.38 -5.37
C VAL A 142 -5.57 13.57 -5.52
N GLU A 143 -6.33 13.64 -4.43
CA GLU A 143 -7.79 13.84 -4.47
C GLU A 143 -8.24 15.18 -5.06
N LEU A 144 -7.35 16.16 -5.10
CA LEU A 144 -7.64 17.48 -5.65
C LEU A 144 -7.57 17.51 -7.17
N VAL A 145 -6.91 16.51 -7.76
CA VAL A 145 -6.76 16.36 -9.21
C VAL A 145 -8.14 16.17 -9.84
N ALA A 146 -8.33 16.77 -11.02
CA ALA A 146 -9.57 16.62 -11.77
C ALA A 146 -9.94 15.14 -11.96
N ARG A 147 -11.24 14.85 -11.86
CA ARG A 147 -11.85 13.51 -12.04
C ARG A 147 -11.47 12.45 -10.99
N MET A 148 -10.76 12.80 -9.92
CA MET A 148 -10.47 11.85 -8.84
C MET A 148 -11.71 11.47 -8.01
N ASP A 149 -12.79 12.26 -8.09
CA ASP A 149 -14.11 11.87 -7.60
C ASP A 149 -14.68 10.66 -8.36
N GLU A 150 -14.49 10.59 -9.68
CA GLU A 150 -14.86 9.43 -10.49
C GLU A 150 -14.02 8.20 -10.10
N VAL A 151 -12.71 8.38 -9.94
CA VAL A 151 -11.80 7.30 -9.49
C VAL A 151 -12.23 6.76 -8.14
N ARG A 152 -12.55 7.63 -7.18
CA ARG A 152 -13.05 7.25 -5.85
C ARG A 152 -14.38 6.50 -5.95
N ALA A 153 -15.27 6.90 -6.86
CA ALA A 153 -16.56 6.22 -7.05
C ALA A 153 -16.37 4.82 -7.64
N ALA A 154 -15.50 4.67 -8.64
CA ALA A 154 -15.22 3.39 -9.29
C ALA A 154 -14.38 2.43 -8.40
N LYS A 155 -13.41 2.98 -7.67
CA LYS A 155 -12.49 2.23 -6.78
C LYS A 155 -12.33 2.96 -5.44
N PRO A 156 -13.27 2.79 -4.48
CA PRO A 156 -13.23 3.49 -3.19
C PRO A 156 -11.96 3.27 -2.37
N ASP A 157 -11.31 2.13 -2.55
CA ASP A 157 -10.07 1.70 -1.91
C ASP A 157 -8.83 1.95 -2.79
N TRP A 158 -8.88 2.84 -3.78
CA TRP A 158 -7.75 3.16 -4.67
C TRP A 158 -6.46 3.50 -3.90
N ARG A 159 -6.56 4.10 -2.70
CA ARG A 159 -5.41 4.40 -1.84
C ARG A 159 -4.59 3.16 -1.43
N THR A 160 -5.20 1.98 -1.42
CA THR A 160 -4.49 0.73 -1.12
C THR A 160 -3.53 0.32 -2.24
N TRP A 161 -3.69 0.88 -3.44
CA TRP A 161 -2.83 0.61 -4.59
C TRP A 161 -1.59 1.49 -4.64
N PHE A 162 -1.64 2.69 -4.05
CA PHE A 162 -0.58 3.69 -4.22
C PHE A 162 0.12 4.05 -2.92
N THR A 163 1.32 4.56 -3.12
CA THR A 163 2.17 5.16 -2.11
C THR A 163 2.95 6.32 -2.74
N LEU A 164 3.57 7.14 -1.89
CA LEU A 164 4.55 8.14 -2.30
C LEU A 164 5.96 7.79 -1.78
N ARG A 165 6.12 6.58 -1.26
CA ARG A 165 7.36 6.00 -0.73
C ARG A 165 7.82 4.82 -1.61
N GLY A 166 8.95 4.21 -1.28
CA GLY A 166 9.47 3.08 -2.04
C GLY A 166 10.31 3.47 -3.25
N SER A 167 11.00 2.48 -3.82
CA SER A 167 11.92 2.65 -4.95
C SER A 167 11.26 2.96 -6.30
N GLY A 168 9.94 2.80 -6.41
CA GLY A 168 9.21 2.89 -7.68
C GLY A 168 9.20 1.60 -8.51
N GLN A 169 9.74 0.51 -7.95
CA GLN A 169 9.55 -0.84 -8.44
C GLN A 169 8.39 -1.53 -7.71
N LEU A 170 7.83 -2.57 -8.30
CA LEU A 170 6.83 -3.45 -7.71
C LEU A 170 7.50 -4.73 -7.20
N ASP A 171 7.35 -5.01 -5.91
CA ASP A 171 7.80 -6.26 -5.30
C ASP A 171 6.77 -7.36 -5.53
N ILE A 172 7.06 -8.26 -6.48
CA ILE A 172 6.14 -9.34 -6.88
C ILE A 172 6.02 -10.46 -5.85
N ASN A 173 6.86 -10.47 -4.80
CA ASN A 173 6.70 -11.41 -3.69
C ASN A 173 5.75 -10.89 -2.61
N THR A 174 5.39 -9.59 -2.62
CA THR A 174 4.51 -8.99 -1.61
C THR A 174 3.26 -8.31 -2.20
N ALA A 175 3.30 -7.90 -3.46
CA ALA A 175 2.19 -7.20 -4.14
C ALA A 175 0.95 -8.08 -4.30
N PRO A 176 -0.28 -7.53 -4.19
CA PRO A 176 -1.52 -8.23 -4.53
C PRO A 176 -1.60 -8.64 -6.01
N ALA A 177 -2.38 -9.68 -6.31
CA ALA A 177 -2.51 -10.24 -7.66
C ALA A 177 -3.02 -9.20 -8.68
N GLU A 178 -3.98 -8.36 -8.27
CA GLU A 178 -4.58 -7.32 -9.09
C GLU A 178 -3.55 -6.26 -9.48
N ILE A 179 -2.68 -5.86 -8.54
CA ILE A 179 -1.60 -4.90 -8.80
C ILE A 179 -0.57 -5.52 -9.75
N ILE A 180 -0.19 -6.78 -9.52
CA ILE A 180 0.74 -7.50 -10.40
C ILE A 180 0.17 -7.59 -11.82
N ALA A 181 -1.08 -8.01 -11.98
CA ALA A 181 -1.74 -8.10 -13.28
C ALA A 181 -1.78 -6.74 -13.99
N ALA A 182 -2.19 -5.68 -13.28
CA ALA A 182 -2.28 -4.35 -13.85
C ALA A 182 -0.91 -3.78 -14.24
N VAL A 183 0.15 -4.00 -13.46
CA VAL A 183 1.50 -3.51 -13.79
C VAL A 183 2.15 -4.31 -14.91
N THR A 184 1.96 -5.63 -14.94
CA THR A 184 2.66 -6.51 -15.88
C THR A 184 1.90 -6.75 -17.19
N GLY A 185 0.59 -6.50 -17.19
CA GLY A 185 -0.29 -6.90 -18.29
C GLY A 185 -0.59 -8.40 -18.34
N ALA A 186 -0.17 -9.17 -17.32
CA ALA A 186 -0.55 -10.57 -17.16
C ALA A 186 -2.07 -10.70 -16.93
N SER A 187 -2.61 -11.90 -17.19
CA SER A 187 -3.98 -12.20 -16.77
C SER A 187 -4.09 -12.20 -15.24
N LEU A 188 -5.26 -11.78 -14.73
CA LEU A 188 -5.54 -11.84 -13.29
C LEU A 188 -5.46 -13.29 -12.78
N GLU A 189 -5.83 -14.27 -13.60
CA GLU A 189 -5.71 -15.69 -13.29
C GLU A 189 -4.25 -16.10 -13.04
N ASN A 190 -3.32 -15.73 -13.93
CA ASN A 190 -1.90 -16.05 -13.75
C ASN A 190 -1.30 -15.33 -12.54
N ALA A 191 -1.68 -14.06 -12.32
CA ALA A 191 -1.24 -13.32 -11.14
C ALA A 191 -1.79 -13.94 -9.84
N THR A 192 -3.04 -14.43 -9.86
CA THR A 192 -3.65 -15.14 -8.72
C THR A 192 -2.94 -16.47 -8.46
N MET A 193 -2.65 -17.24 -9.51
CA MET A 193 -1.87 -18.48 -9.38
C MET A 193 -0.47 -18.23 -8.83
N MET A 194 0.20 -17.17 -9.28
CA MET A 194 1.47 -16.72 -8.73
C MET A 194 1.37 -16.43 -7.23
N VAL A 195 0.37 -15.64 -6.82
CA VAL A 195 0.18 -15.27 -5.40
C VAL A 195 -0.12 -16.51 -4.55
N ASN A 196 -0.98 -17.42 -5.03
CA ASN A 196 -1.26 -18.66 -4.33
C ASN A 196 -0.03 -19.56 -4.22
N THR A 197 0.78 -19.65 -5.29
CA THR A 197 2.02 -20.44 -5.29
C THR A 197 3.02 -19.88 -4.28
N ARG A 198 3.18 -18.55 -4.19
CA ARG A 198 4.12 -17.95 -3.22
C ARG A 198 3.60 -17.99 -1.78
N ASN A 199 2.28 -18.05 -1.55
CA ASN A 199 1.68 -18.12 -0.20
C ASN A 199 1.63 -19.56 0.36
N GLY A 200 2.21 -20.55 -0.32
CA GLY A 200 2.28 -21.91 0.21
C GLY A 200 0.93 -22.64 0.24
N LEU A 201 0.81 -23.60 1.17
CA LEU A 201 -0.33 -24.51 1.25
C LEU A 201 -1.50 -23.93 2.04
N ASP A 202 -1.21 -23.08 3.03
CA ASP A 202 -2.26 -22.42 3.81
C ASP A 202 -2.92 -21.25 3.06
N GLY A 203 -2.26 -20.76 2.00
CA GLY A 203 -2.74 -19.67 1.14
C GLY A 203 -2.70 -18.29 1.83
N LEU A 204 -2.20 -18.23 3.05
CA LEU A 204 -2.09 -17.00 3.83
C LEU A 204 -0.73 -16.37 3.56
N PRO A 205 -0.67 -15.07 3.24
CA PRO A 205 0.61 -14.41 3.05
C PRO A 205 1.35 -14.28 4.38
N GLN A 206 2.69 -14.24 4.31
CA GLN A 206 3.58 -13.98 5.43
C GLN A 206 3.49 -15.04 6.51
N THR A 207 3.45 -16.30 6.11
CA THR A 207 3.52 -17.47 6.98
C THR A 207 4.82 -18.24 6.75
N GLN A 208 5.04 -19.32 7.51
CA GLN A 208 6.29 -20.08 7.43
C GLN A 208 6.39 -20.95 6.18
N ASP A 209 5.27 -21.26 5.54
CA ASP A 209 5.18 -22.05 4.32
C ASP A 209 5.16 -21.21 3.03
N ASP A 210 5.30 -19.88 3.14
CA ASP A 210 5.52 -19.00 2.00
C ASP A 210 6.74 -19.47 1.17
N MET A 211 6.55 -19.53 -0.14
CA MET A 211 7.55 -19.93 -1.14
C MET A 211 7.83 -18.77 -2.10
N PRO A 212 8.52 -17.70 -1.66
CA PRO A 212 8.79 -16.54 -2.50
C PRO A 212 9.64 -16.91 -3.72
N TYR A 213 9.39 -16.24 -4.84
CA TYR A 213 10.18 -16.40 -6.05
C TYR A 213 11.61 -15.92 -5.82
N GLN A 214 12.58 -16.72 -6.26
CA GLN A 214 14.01 -16.45 -6.12
C GLN A 214 14.61 -15.75 -7.34
N THR A 215 13.93 -15.79 -8.49
CA THR A 215 14.37 -15.14 -9.73
C THR A 215 13.20 -14.47 -10.45
N ILE A 216 13.49 -13.35 -11.14
CA ILE A 216 12.49 -12.62 -11.92
C ILE A 216 12.04 -13.46 -13.12
N GLU A 217 12.93 -14.29 -13.67
CA GLU A 217 12.64 -15.21 -14.77
C GLU A 217 11.57 -16.24 -14.37
N ALA A 218 11.68 -16.83 -13.17
CA ALA A 218 10.67 -17.76 -12.68
C ALA A 218 9.32 -17.08 -12.49
N ALA A 219 9.32 -15.86 -11.97
CA ALA A 219 8.10 -15.09 -11.76
C ALA A 219 7.43 -14.67 -13.08
N THR A 220 8.20 -14.13 -14.03
CA THR A 220 7.68 -13.74 -15.36
C THR A 220 7.21 -14.94 -16.18
N SER A 221 7.81 -16.11 -15.99
CA SER A 221 7.33 -17.38 -16.56
C SER A 221 5.97 -17.77 -15.98
N MET A 222 5.81 -17.73 -14.65
CA MET A 222 4.51 -17.99 -14.00
C MET A 222 3.42 -17.02 -14.46
N LEU A 223 3.76 -15.74 -14.66
CA LEU A 223 2.83 -14.74 -15.16
C LEU A 223 2.45 -14.95 -16.64
N GLY A 224 3.20 -15.77 -17.38
CA GLY A 224 3.01 -15.97 -18.82
C GLY A 224 3.42 -14.75 -19.65
N ILE A 225 4.31 -13.89 -19.14
CA ILE A 225 4.70 -12.62 -19.78
C ILE A 225 6.11 -12.64 -20.36
N ALA A 226 6.77 -13.80 -20.44
CA ALA A 226 8.14 -13.91 -20.95
C ALA A 226 8.32 -13.29 -22.35
N ALA A 227 7.34 -13.47 -23.25
CA ALA A 227 7.35 -12.85 -24.57
C ALA A 227 7.17 -11.32 -24.52
N ALA A 228 6.29 -10.83 -23.65
CA ALA A 228 6.07 -9.40 -23.46
C ALA A 228 7.32 -8.71 -22.87
N VAL A 229 7.99 -9.37 -21.93
CA VAL A 229 9.29 -8.95 -21.39
C VAL A 229 10.37 -8.90 -22.46
N ALA A 230 10.43 -9.89 -23.36
CA ALA A 230 11.38 -9.88 -24.47
C ALA A 230 11.13 -8.71 -25.45
N ALA A 231 9.86 -8.34 -25.67
CA ALA A 231 9.48 -7.21 -26.50
C ALA A 231 9.71 -5.85 -25.81
N ASN A 232 9.55 -5.78 -24.48
CA ASN A 232 9.79 -4.59 -23.68
C ASN A 232 10.65 -4.91 -22.44
N PRO A 233 11.99 -4.91 -22.57
CA PRO A 233 12.89 -5.16 -21.45
C PRO A 233 12.77 -4.17 -20.30
N GLY A 234 12.21 -2.97 -20.53
CA GLY A 234 11.95 -1.97 -19.49
C GLY A 234 10.99 -2.47 -18.41
N LEU A 235 10.10 -3.42 -18.74
CA LEU A 235 9.20 -4.04 -17.76
C LEU A 235 9.97 -4.73 -16.62
N LEU A 236 11.15 -5.31 -16.89
CA LEU A 236 11.99 -5.92 -15.85
C LEU A 236 12.51 -4.89 -14.86
N GLN A 237 12.81 -3.68 -15.31
CA GLN A 237 13.29 -2.61 -14.43
C GLN A 237 12.23 -2.14 -13.44
N MET A 238 10.96 -2.45 -13.72
CA MET A 238 9.85 -2.14 -12.83
C MET A 238 9.59 -3.19 -11.76
N LEU A 239 10.19 -4.38 -11.87
CA LEU A 239 9.92 -5.48 -10.96
C LEU A 239 11.11 -5.68 -10.01
N THR A 240 10.81 -6.07 -8.79
CA THR A 240 11.79 -6.58 -7.83
C THR A 240 11.20 -7.81 -7.11
N LEU A 241 12.06 -8.62 -6.52
CA LEU A 241 11.68 -9.74 -5.64
C LEU A 241 11.78 -9.38 -4.16
N GLN A 242 12.39 -8.24 -3.88
CA GLN A 242 12.64 -7.74 -2.53
C GLN A 242 12.73 -6.22 -2.57
N GLY A 243 11.65 -5.57 -2.14
CA GLY A 243 11.63 -4.13 -1.92
C GLY A 243 12.63 -3.69 -0.85
N SER A 244 13.22 -2.52 -1.03
CA SER A 244 14.21 -1.96 -0.09
C SER A 244 13.58 -1.17 1.05
N THR A 245 12.29 -0.85 0.93
CA THR A 245 11.54 -0.07 1.93
C THR A 245 10.67 -1.02 2.74
N ARG A 246 10.97 -1.18 4.03
CA ARG A 246 10.16 -2.08 4.89
C ARG A 246 8.84 -1.41 5.23
N HIS A 247 7.77 -2.18 5.19
CA HIS A 247 6.47 -1.78 5.71
C HIS A 247 6.04 -2.75 6.79
N ILE A 248 5.86 -2.23 8.00
CA ILE A 248 5.52 -3.02 9.19
C ILE A 248 4.17 -2.57 9.69
N GLU A 249 3.25 -3.49 9.84
CA GLU A 249 2.00 -3.27 10.58
C GLU A 249 2.03 -4.15 11.83
N SER A 250 1.71 -3.58 12.99
CA SER A 250 1.56 -4.36 14.21
C SER A 250 0.27 -4.03 14.93
N ILE A 251 -0.43 -5.08 15.34
CA ILE A 251 -1.67 -5.02 16.11
C ILE A 251 -1.36 -5.53 17.51
N GLY A 252 -1.53 -4.67 18.50
CA GLY A 252 -1.51 -5.03 19.91
C GLY A 252 -2.93 -5.17 20.47
N GLN A 253 -3.12 -6.15 21.34
CA GLN A 253 -4.40 -6.46 21.98
C GLN A 253 -4.25 -6.46 23.50
N ALA A 254 -5.18 -5.81 24.20
CA ALA A 254 -5.31 -5.86 25.65
C ALA A 254 -6.80 -5.94 26.05
N GLY A 255 -7.24 -7.13 26.47
CA GLY A 255 -8.66 -7.42 26.66
C GLY A 255 -9.41 -7.37 25.32
N GLU A 256 -10.47 -6.57 25.28
CA GLU A 256 -11.26 -6.29 24.07
C GLU A 256 -10.67 -5.14 23.23
N VAL A 257 -9.71 -4.39 23.76
CA VAL A 257 -9.13 -3.24 23.08
C VAL A 257 -8.00 -3.70 22.16
N ARG A 258 -7.99 -3.16 20.94
CA ARG A 258 -6.94 -3.37 19.95
C ARG A 258 -6.42 -2.03 19.44
N CYS A 259 -5.13 -1.98 19.14
CA CYS A 259 -4.45 -0.82 18.57
C CYS A 259 -3.56 -1.30 17.41
N GLY A 260 -3.68 -0.68 16.24
CA GLY A 260 -2.82 -0.92 15.09
C GLY A 260 -1.80 0.20 14.93
N ILE A 261 -0.55 -0.14 14.64
CA ILE A 261 0.52 0.81 14.30
C ILE A 261 1.15 0.37 12.97
N GLY A 262 1.23 1.30 12.02
CA GLY A 262 1.91 1.14 10.74
C GLY A 262 3.18 1.97 10.68
N VAL A 263 4.29 1.39 10.19
CA VAL A 263 5.57 2.07 10.04
C VAL A 263 6.19 1.74 8.70
N VAL A 264 6.56 2.78 7.95
CA VAL A 264 7.37 2.67 6.73
C VAL A 264 8.80 3.07 7.06
N LEU A 265 9.76 2.19 6.76
CA LEU A 265 11.16 2.34 7.09
C LEU A 265 12.04 2.30 5.85
N THR A 266 12.95 3.26 5.75
CA THR A 266 14.04 3.23 4.79
C THR A 266 15.34 2.81 5.48
N MET A 267 16.11 1.93 4.86
CA MET A 267 17.40 1.48 5.38
C MET A 267 18.53 2.33 4.78
N ASN A 268 19.07 3.27 5.56
CA ASN A 268 20.20 4.12 5.13
C ASN A 268 21.49 3.64 5.81
N GLY A 269 22.40 3.02 5.05
CA GLY A 269 23.67 2.53 5.60
C GLY A 269 23.50 1.48 6.72
N GLY A 270 22.42 0.69 6.67
CA GLY A 270 22.09 -0.32 7.68
C GLY A 270 21.32 0.22 8.90
N ALA A 271 21.13 1.53 9.02
CA ALA A 271 20.31 2.14 10.07
C ALA A 271 18.87 2.39 9.57
N PRO A 272 17.84 1.86 10.25
CA PRO A 272 16.45 2.14 9.91
C PRO A 272 16.11 3.60 10.23
N ARG A 273 15.44 4.29 9.29
CA ARG A 273 14.82 5.59 9.50
C ARG A 273 13.33 5.52 9.20
N ILE A 274 12.51 6.08 10.09
CA ILE A 274 11.06 6.18 9.90
C ILE A 274 10.78 7.23 8.84
N ALA A 275 10.19 6.78 7.72
CA ALA A 275 9.69 7.64 6.66
C ALA A 275 8.21 7.99 6.87
N GLU A 276 7.46 7.10 7.49
CA GLU A 276 6.04 7.28 7.81
C GLU A 276 5.66 6.47 9.05
N TRP A 277 4.78 7.04 9.86
CA TRP A 277 4.20 6.39 11.04
C TRP A 277 2.71 6.71 11.08
N SER A 278 1.89 5.71 11.37
CA SER A 278 0.45 5.90 11.56
C SER A 278 -0.07 4.97 12.66
N GLU A 279 -1.14 5.42 13.32
CA GLU A 279 -1.95 4.60 14.22
C GLU A 279 -3.32 4.43 13.56
N PHE A 280 -3.86 3.21 13.59
CA PHE A 280 -5.13 2.90 12.94
C PHE A 280 -6.04 2.06 13.85
N PRO A 281 -7.36 2.28 13.77
CA PRO A 281 -8.32 1.48 14.52
C PRO A 281 -8.40 0.06 13.95
N VAL A 282 -8.37 -0.93 14.82
CA VAL A 282 -8.55 -2.34 14.45
C VAL A 282 -9.97 -2.73 14.83
N LYS A 283 -10.79 -3.11 13.84
CA LYS A 283 -12.12 -3.66 14.13
C LYS A 283 -11.95 -4.94 14.96
N GLY A 284 -12.78 -5.10 16.00
CA GLY A 284 -12.84 -6.34 16.76
C GLY A 284 -13.19 -7.52 15.82
N PRO A 285 -12.95 -8.77 16.24
CA PRO A 285 -13.41 -9.91 15.43
C PRO A 285 -14.91 -9.73 15.16
N GLU A 286 -15.33 -9.87 13.90
CA GLU A 286 -16.75 -10.04 13.59
C GLU A 286 -17.22 -11.24 14.42
N LYS A 287 -18.17 -11.01 15.33
CA LYS A 287 -18.82 -12.14 15.99
C LYS A 287 -19.50 -12.96 14.88
N PRO A 288 -19.28 -14.28 14.83
CA PRO A 288 -19.89 -15.15 13.83
C PRO A 288 -21.41 -15.08 13.87
#